data_AF-A0A1W1Z6F0-F1
#
_entry.id   AF-A0A1W1Z6F0-F1
#
_cell.length_a   1.000
_cell.length_b   1.000
_cell.length_c   1.000
_cell.angle_alpha   90.00
_cell.angle_beta   90.00
_cell.angle_gamma   90.00
#
_symmetry.space_group_name_H-M   'P 1'
#
loop_
_entity.id
_entity.type
_entity.pdbx_description
1 polymer ?
#
loop_
_entity_poly.entity_id
_entity_poly.type
_entity_poly.pdbx_seq_one_letter_code
_entity_poly.pdbx_strand_id
1 'polypeptide(L)'
;MRIKHFIALLLTAALLLSAAVSPAEEAAYTVDPCGLRGWDLNAGYQYVIMGVYPYEKDGTKAPVLWQVLAVEDGKALLYTTYIIEVHQPTEVSGTSAEKHKYPEISDYGDTDLNRWLNEVMINDLLGSEPVLAAVTEEQYGRLYPLTDADLMNEKYGFTNQRFYEVRSRWAFATPYALDRKLYPDYGSKLSRDRKYGTSSYWVAALKRNSNGDQIPGKYLQLCAGIADPHEQGGTNIGHLSFGYLNRTTVGLRLAVRLDTAKIQVISGNGSLFDPCRLAYVEDKTAQEPVIRTPEVFPDSTPVPTPPATVKGRPKIEGPDPEATPVPVPEEYKEKGAD
;
A
#
# COMPACT_ATOMS: atom_id res chain seq x y z
N MET A 1 45.85 57.66 2.16
CA MET A 1 46.40 56.30 2.41
C MET A 1 45.49 55.46 3.34
N ARG A 2 44.16 55.39 3.08
CA ARG A 2 43.20 54.68 3.95
C ARG A 2 42.19 53.77 3.24
N ILE A 3 42.17 53.75 1.90
CA ILE A 3 41.22 52.93 1.11
C ILE A 3 41.81 51.56 0.73
N LYS A 4 43.13 51.46 0.53
CA LYS A 4 43.79 50.20 0.13
C LYS A 4 43.80 49.12 1.23
N HIS A 5 43.74 49.53 2.51
CA HIS A 5 43.70 48.60 3.65
C HIS A 5 42.28 48.08 3.95
N PHE A 6 41.23 48.78 3.52
CA PHE A 6 39.85 48.35 3.73
C PHE A 6 39.42 47.29 2.70
N ILE A 7 39.89 47.38 1.47
CA ILE A 7 39.60 46.40 0.40
C ILE A 7 40.32 45.07 0.68
N ALA A 8 41.54 45.12 1.23
CA ALA A 8 42.30 43.92 1.58
C ALA A 8 41.67 43.13 2.76
N LEU A 9 40.94 43.81 3.66
CA LEU A 9 40.24 43.17 4.79
C LEU A 9 38.89 42.56 4.37
N LEU A 10 38.22 43.16 3.38
CA LEU A 10 36.96 42.64 2.84
C LEU A 10 37.16 41.40 1.95
N LEU A 11 38.29 41.29 1.25
CA LEU A 11 38.61 40.09 0.45
C LEU A 11 39.04 38.89 1.30
N THR A 12 39.67 39.08 2.47
CA THR A 12 39.98 37.97 3.38
C THR A 12 38.75 37.47 4.15
N ALA A 13 37.79 38.35 4.47
CA ALA A 13 36.51 37.93 5.05
C ALA A 13 35.63 37.18 4.04
N ALA A 14 35.69 37.51 2.75
CA ALA A 14 34.96 36.79 1.70
C ALA A 14 35.57 35.41 1.35
N LEU A 15 36.88 35.23 1.52
CA LEU A 15 37.51 33.91 1.32
C LEU A 15 37.35 32.95 2.52
N LEU A 16 37.18 33.47 3.74
CA LEU A 16 36.94 32.64 4.94
C LEU A 16 35.47 32.26 5.14
N LEU A 17 34.54 32.89 4.41
CA LEU A 17 33.13 32.48 4.35
C LEU A 17 32.82 31.44 3.25
N SER A 18 33.82 31.03 2.47
CA SER A 18 33.72 29.99 1.43
C SER A 18 34.02 28.57 1.97
N ALA A 19 34.54 28.45 3.19
CA ALA A 19 34.96 27.17 3.78
C ALA A 19 33.95 26.57 4.77
N ALA A 20 32.71 27.07 4.79
CA ALA A 20 31.62 26.51 5.60
C ALA A 20 30.42 26.13 4.72
N VAL A 21 30.69 25.50 3.58
CA VAL A 21 29.71 24.56 3.02
C VAL A 21 29.95 23.26 3.78
N SER A 22 29.21 23.06 4.87
CA SER A 22 28.95 21.72 5.34
C SER A 22 28.54 20.90 4.12
N PRO A 23 29.05 19.68 3.91
CA PRO A 23 28.35 18.78 3.03
C PRO A 23 26.94 18.67 3.62
N ALA A 24 25.97 19.31 2.96
CA ALA A 24 24.63 18.79 2.99
C ALA A 24 24.84 17.33 2.61
N GLU A 25 24.58 16.41 3.54
CA GLU A 25 24.31 15.03 3.21
C GLU A 25 23.22 15.11 2.15
N GLU A 26 23.64 15.11 0.89
CA GLU A 26 22.92 14.54 -0.20
C GLU A 26 22.68 13.12 0.30
N ALA A 27 21.55 12.93 0.98
CA ALA A 27 21.13 11.65 1.49
C ALA A 27 21.06 10.77 0.27
N ALA A 28 22.15 10.04 0.03
CA ALA A 28 22.29 9.15 -1.09
C ALA A 28 21.04 8.28 -1.03
N TYR A 29 20.30 8.28 -2.13
CA TYR A 29 19.05 7.56 -2.24
C TYR A 29 19.35 6.07 -2.06
N THR A 30 19.29 5.58 -0.81
CA THR A 30 19.63 4.20 -0.49
C THR A 30 18.42 3.36 -0.87
N VAL A 31 18.47 2.79 -2.07
CA VAL A 31 17.65 1.62 -2.39
C VAL A 31 18.06 0.54 -1.39
N ASP A 32 17.09 0.03 -0.63
CA ASP A 32 17.33 -1.08 0.30
C ASP A 32 17.90 -2.27 -0.49
N PRO A 33 18.75 -3.14 0.09
CA PRO A 33 19.27 -4.32 -0.61
C PRO A 33 18.20 -5.18 -1.30
N CYS A 34 16.95 -5.15 -0.82
CA CYS A 34 15.82 -5.83 -1.47
C CYS A 34 15.38 -5.20 -2.80
N GLY A 35 15.85 -4.00 -3.15
CA GLY A 35 15.48 -3.28 -4.37
C GLY A 35 14.27 -2.34 -4.22
N LEU A 36 13.67 -2.27 -3.02
CA LEU A 36 12.56 -1.36 -2.73
C LEU A 36 13.04 0.01 -2.23
N ARG A 37 12.19 1.00 -2.48
CA ARG A 37 12.38 2.39 -2.06
C ARG A 37 11.04 2.98 -1.57
N GLY A 38 11.10 3.81 -0.54
CA GLY A 38 9.94 4.59 -0.09
C GLY A 38 9.53 5.69 -1.06
N TRP A 39 8.51 6.45 -0.68
CA TRP A 39 8.12 7.65 -1.41
C TRP A 39 9.28 8.65 -1.47
N ASP A 40 9.41 9.30 -2.63
CA ASP A 40 10.37 10.36 -2.87
C ASP A 40 9.67 11.57 -3.52
N LEU A 41 10.11 12.78 -3.17
CA LEU A 41 9.49 14.00 -3.68
C LEU A 41 9.63 14.15 -5.21
N ASN A 42 10.77 13.71 -5.77
CA ASN A 42 11.07 13.86 -7.20
C ASN A 42 10.63 12.63 -8.01
N ALA A 43 10.82 11.42 -7.46
CA ALA A 43 10.53 10.16 -8.13
C ALA A 43 9.15 9.58 -7.80
N GLY A 44 8.41 10.19 -6.88
CA GLY A 44 7.10 9.71 -6.42
C GLY A 44 7.18 8.35 -5.74
N TYR A 45 6.04 7.65 -5.69
CA TYR A 45 5.96 6.29 -5.17
C TYR A 45 6.64 5.28 -6.10
N GLN A 46 7.25 4.25 -5.51
CA GLN A 46 7.50 3.00 -6.20
C GLN A 46 6.27 2.10 -6.09
N TYR A 47 5.98 1.36 -7.14
CA TYR A 47 4.82 0.47 -7.21
C TYR A 47 5.23 -0.99 -7.24
N VAL A 48 4.43 -1.83 -6.59
CA VAL A 48 4.60 -3.28 -6.50
C VAL A 48 3.29 -3.96 -6.89
N ILE A 49 3.36 -5.05 -7.66
CA ILE A 49 2.25 -5.99 -7.81
C ILE A 49 2.43 -7.12 -6.80
N MET A 50 1.42 -7.34 -5.97
CA MET A 50 1.42 -8.38 -4.95
C MET A 50 -0.01 -8.84 -4.65
N GLY A 51 -0.24 -10.15 -4.65
CA GLY A 51 -1.57 -10.70 -4.40
C GLY A 51 -2.55 -10.51 -5.55
N VAL A 52 -3.70 -11.16 -5.43
CA VAL A 52 -4.75 -11.19 -6.46
C VAL A 52 -6.12 -11.06 -5.79
N TYR A 53 -6.94 -10.13 -6.27
CA TYR A 53 -8.25 -9.85 -5.68
C TYR A 53 -9.27 -9.45 -6.76
N PRO A 54 -10.60 -9.61 -6.53
CA PRO A 54 -11.60 -9.08 -7.44
C PRO A 54 -11.35 -7.62 -7.85
N TYR A 55 -11.36 -7.38 -9.15
CA TYR A 55 -11.12 -6.06 -9.75
C TYR A 55 -12.25 -5.65 -10.67
N GLU A 56 -12.65 -6.53 -11.58
CA GLU A 56 -13.73 -6.27 -12.51
C GLU A 56 -15.10 -6.34 -11.84
N LYS A 57 -16.08 -5.70 -12.49
CA LYS A 57 -17.47 -5.63 -11.99
C LYS A 57 -18.07 -7.01 -11.69
N ASP A 58 -17.74 -8.02 -12.49
CA ASP A 58 -18.24 -9.39 -12.33
C ASP A 58 -17.48 -10.22 -11.28
N GLY A 59 -16.51 -9.61 -10.60
CA GLY A 59 -15.66 -10.27 -9.61
C GLY A 59 -14.43 -10.97 -10.21
N THR A 60 -14.17 -10.82 -11.51
CA THR A 60 -12.92 -11.31 -12.11
C THR A 60 -11.73 -10.71 -11.38
N LYS A 61 -10.82 -11.58 -10.93
CA LYS A 61 -9.67 -11.19 -10.13
C LYS A 61 -8.54 -10.67 -11.01
N ALA A 62 -7.81 -9.68 -10.51
CA ALA A 62 -6.60 -9.15 -11.11
C ALA A 62 -5.50 -8.98 -10.04
N PRO A 63 -4.22 -8.87 -10.43
CA PRO A 63 -3.16 -8.56 -9.50
C PRO A 63 -3.38 -7.21 -8.80
N VAL A 64 -3.12 -7.14 -7.50
CA VAL A 64 -3.31 -5.90 -6.73
C VAL A 64 -2.06 -5.03 -6.81
N LEU A 65 -2.28 -3.75 -7.09
CA LEU A 65 -1.24 -2.73 -7.14
C LEU A 65 -1.08 -2.03 -5.79
N TRP A 66 0.16 -1.95 -5.34
CA TRP A 66 0.57 -1.33 -4.09
C TRP A 66 1.56 -0.21 -4.34
N GLN A 67 1.45 0.88 -3.58
CA GLN A 67 2.47 1.92 -3.47
C GLN A 67 3.33 1.62 -2.24
N VAL A 68 4.66 1.72 -2.40
CA VAL A 68 5.61 1.63 -1.30
C VAL A 68 5.71 3.01 -0.65
N LEU A 69 5.17 3.13 0.56
CA LEU A 69 5.16 4.39 1.31
C LEU A 69 6.52 4.69 1.92
N ALA A 70 7.14 3.66 2.52
CA ALA A 70 8.42 3.78 3.20
C ALA A 70 9.16 2.45 3.21
N VAL A 71 10.48 2.55 3.30
CA VAL A 71 11.37 1.44 3.65
C VAL A 71 12.25 1.92 4.80
N GLU A 72 12.00 1.40 5.99
CA GLU A 72 12.61 1.85 7.24
C GLU A 72 12.71 0.66 8.21
N ASP A 73 13.79 0.62 9.00
CA ASP A 73 13.99 -0.41 10.04
C ASP A 73 13.85 -1.86 9.53
N GLY A 74 14.35 -2.13 8.32
CA GLY A 74 14.26 -3.45 7.68
C GLY A 74 12.86 -3.86 7.26
N LYS A 75 11.92 -2.90 7.18
CA LYS A 75 10.53 -3.13 6.78
C LYS A 75 10.11 -2.19 5.65
N ALA A 76 9.37 -2.72 4.68
CA ALA A 76 8.69 -1.94 3.67
C ALA A 76 7.20 -1.80 4.00
N LEU A 77 6.69 -0.56 4.14
CA LEU A 77 5.27 -0.27 4.30
C LEU A 77 4.63 -0.11 2.92
N LEU A 78 3.76 -1.04 2.56
CA LEU A 78 3.00 -1.04 1.31
C LEU A 78 1.55 -0.62 1.59
N TYR A 79 0.93 0.07 0.64
CA TYR A 79 -0.46 0.52 0.71
C TYR A 79 -1.16 0.31 -0.63
N THR A 80 -2.39 -0.18 -0.68
CA THR A 80 -3.07 -0.42 -1.96
C THR A 80 -3.30 0.91 -2.68
N THR A 81 -3.02 0.95 -3.98
CA THR A 81 -3.21 2.17 -4.79
C THR A 81 -4.70 2.51 -4.95
N TYR A 82 -5.55 1.47 -5.03
CA TYR A 82 -6.99 1.60 -5.21
C TYR A 82 -7.76 1.17 -3.95
N ILE A 83 -9.01 1.61 -3.87
CA ILE A 83 -10.02 1.00 -3.00
C ILE A 83 -10.47 -0.31 -3.64
N ILE A 84 -10.20 -1.42 -2.98
CA ILE A 84 -10.36 -2.76 -3.56
C ILE A 84 -11.61 -3.51 -3.05
N GLU A 85 -12.21 -3.08 -1.95
CA GLU A 85 -13.37 -3.72 -1.33
C GLU A 85 -14.17 -2.70 -0.51
N VAL A 86 -15.41 -3.06 -0.16
CA VAL A 86 -16.34 -2.35 0.72
C VAL A 86 -16.70 -3.29 1.86
N HIS A 87 -16.51 -2.83 3.11
CA HIS A 87 -16.84 -3.64 4.28
C HIS A 87 -17.30 -2.77 5.45
N GLN A 88 -18.26 -3.31 6.20
CA GLN A 88 -18.76 -2.69 7.42
C GLN A 88 -17.80 -2.96 8.60
N PRO A 89 -17.43 -1.96 9.41
CA PRO A 89 -16.58 -2.13 10.59
C PRO A 89 -17.11 -3.10 11.64
N THR A 90 -18.42 -3.03 11.89
CA THR A 90 -19.07 -3.84 12.92
C THR A 90 -20.31 -4.50 12.33
N GLU A 91 -20.40 -5.82 12.43
CA GLU A 91 -21.57 -6.58 12.02
C GLU A 91 -22.71 -6.40 13.01
N VAL A 92 -23.90 -6.13 12.48
CA VAL A 92 -25.08 -5.85 13.29
C VAL A 92 -26.27 -6.45 12.56
N SER A 93 -26.99 -7.33 13.22
CA SER A 93 -28.11 -8.06 12.61
C SER A 93 -29.39 -7.94 13.43
N GLY A 94 -30.51 -8.23 12.77
CA GLY A 94 -31.85 -8.26 13.37
C GLY A 94 -32.24 -6.95 14.06
N THR A 95 -32.92 -7.07 15.20
CA THR A 95 -33.49 -5.93 15.92
C THR A 95 -32.47 -4.90 16.42
N SER A 96 -31.19 -5.26 16.56
CA SER A 96 -30.13 -4.32 16.95
C SER A 96 -29.81 -3.33 15.84
N ALA A 97 -29.77 -3.79 14.58
CA ALA A 97 -29.65 -2.94 13.41
C ALA A 97 -30.87 -2.01 13.26
N GLU A 98 -32.08 -2.56 13.40
CA GLU A 98 -33.34 -1.79 13.35
C GLU A 98 -33.41 -0.70 14.43
N LYS A 99 -32.96 -1.01 15.65
CA LYS A 99 -32.96 -0.09 16.80
C LYS A 99 -31.71 0.79 16.89
N HIS A 100 -30.82 0.76 15.89
CA HIS A 100 -29.57 1.54 15.87
C HIS A 100 -28.70 1.34 17.14
N LYS A 101 -28.77 0.14 17.72
CA LYS A 101 -28.01 -0.28 18.90
C LYS A 101 -26.72 -0.96 18.44
N TYR A 102 -25.72 -0.14 18.20
CA TYR A 102 -24.37 -0.57 17.83
C TYR A 102 -23.51 -0.71 19.07
N PRO A 103 -22.65 -1.74 19.15
CA PRO A 103 -21.70 -1.86 20.24
C PRO A 103 -20.76 -0.65 20.22
N GLU A 104 -20.41 -0.21 21.42
CA GLU A 104 -19.36 0.79 21.60
C GLU A 104 -18.02 0.04 21.60
N ILE A 105 -17.05 0.57 20.86
CA ILE A 105 -15.70 0.02 20.80
C ILE A 105 -14.71 1.03 21.39
N SER A 106 -13.67 0.50 22.02
CA SER A 106 -12.60 1.29 22.63
C SER A 106 -11.37 1.42 21.75
N ASP A 107 -11.21 0.52 20.79
CA ASP A 107 -10.11 0.50 19.85
C ASP A 107 -10.56 0.02 18.46
N TYR A 108 -9.80 0.31 17.41
CA TYR A 108 -10.08 -0.22 16.07
C TYR A 108 -9.89 -1.74 16.00
N GLY A 109 -8.92 -2.30 16.74
CA GLY A 109 -8.69 -3.73 16.84
C GLY A 109 -9.91 -4.52 17.36
N ASP A 110 -10.81 -3.86 18.08
CA ASP A 110 -12.06 -4.45 18.58
C ASP A 110 -13.13 -4.64 17.47
N THR A 111 -12.87 -4.17 16.23
CA THR A 111 -13.84 -4.23 15.13
C THR A 111 -13.92 -5.61 14.48
N ASP A 112 -15.13 -5.99 14.03
CA ASP A 112 -15.31 -7.20 13.21
C ASP A 112 -14.53 -7.11 11.89
N LEU A 113 -14.37 -5.89 11.36
CA LEU A 113 -13.51 -5.62 10.21
C LEU A 113 -12.05 -5.97 10.47
N ASN A 114 -11.47 -5.57 11.61
CA ASN A 114 -10.07 -5.91 11.91
C ASN A 114 -9.86 -7.43 11.94
N ARG A 115 -10.77 -8.15 12.58
CA ARG A 115 -10.77 -9.62 12.59
C ARG A 115 -10.90 -10.19 11.19
N TRP A 116 -11.88 -9.74 10.41
CA TRP A 116 -12.12 -10.22 9.04
C TRP A 116 -10.92 -9.98 8.12
N LEU A 117 -10.25 -8.83 8.22
CA LEU A 117 -9.06 -8.54 7.44
C LEU A 117 -7.93 -9.54 7.70
N ASN A 118 -7.71 -9.88 8.98
CA ASN A 118 -6.59 -10.71 9.40
C ASN A 118 -6.87 -12.22 9.37
N GLU A 119 -8.14 -12.64 9.36
CA GLU A 119 -8.52 -14.05 9.30
C GLU A 119 -8.96 -14.49 7.90
N VAL A 120 -9.63 -13.62 7.16
CA VAL A 120 -10.26 -13.96 5.87
C VAL A 120 -9.56 -13.23 4.72
N MET A 121 -9.58 -11.90 4.73
CA MET A 121 -9.17 -11.13 3.56
C MET A 121 -7.69 -11.32 3.20
N ILE A 122 -6.79 -11.39 4.19
CA ILE A 122 -5.37 -11.61 3.93
C ILE A 122 -5.12 -12.95 3.22
N ASN A 123 -5.89 -13.99 3.56
CA ASN A 123 -5.79 -15.29 2.90
C ASN A 123 -6.39 -15.26 1.48
N ASP A 124 -7.50 -14.54 1.29
CA ASP A 124 -8.08 -14.37 -0.05
C ASP A 124 -7.19 -13.54 -0.99
N LEU A 125 -6.44 -12.59 -0.44
CA LEU A 125 -5.58 -11.65 -1.15
C LEU A 125 -4.18 -12.23 -1.42
N LEU A 126 -3.58 -12.90 -0.43
CA LEU A 126 -2.17 -13.33 -0.42
C LEU A 126 -1.98 -14.83 -0.12
N GLY A 127 -3.02 -15.60 0.16
CA GLY A 127 -2.91 -16.95 0.75
C GLY A 127 -2.13 -17.98 -0.08
N SER A 128 -1.98 -17.77 -1.39
CA SER A 128 -1.16 -18.63 -2.25
C SER A 128 0.23 -18.07 -2.55
N GLU A 129 0.53 -16.85 -2.11
CA GLU A 129 1.77 -16.14 -2.43
C GLU A 129 2.84 -16.42 -1.37
N PRO A 130 4.06 -16.88 -1.75
CA PRO A 130 5.16 -17.05 -0.82
C PRO A 130 5.50 -15.77 -0.04
N VAL A 131 5.23 -14.60 -0.62
CA VAL A 131 5.43 -13.28 0.01
C VAL A 131 4.61 -13.09 1.29
N LEU A 132 3.54 -13.86 1.50
CA LEU A 132 2.78 -13.84 2.76
C LEU A 132 3.68 -14.17 3.96
N ALA A 133 4.71 -15.00 3.78
CA ALA A 133 5.68 -15.33 4.81
C ALA A 133 6.63 -14.16 5.18
N ALA A 134 6.69 -13.11 4.36
CA ALA A 134 7.41 -11.88 4.65
C ALA A 134 6.53 -10.81 5.32
N VAL A 135 5.21 -10.99 5.39
CA VAL A 135 4.30 -10.02 6.02
C VAL A 135 4.49 -10.03 7.54
N THR A 136 4.77 -8.86 8.12
CA THR A 136 4.99 -8.71 9.56
C THR A 136 3.69 -8.36 10.30
N GLU A 137 3.56 -8.86 11.52
CA GLU A 137 2.47 -8.49 12.43
C GLU A 137 2.72 -7.08 12.99
N GLU A 138 1.71 -6.21 12.92
CA GLU A 138 1.72 -4.87 13.50
C GLU A 138 0.61 -4.73 14.57
N GLN A 139 0.42 -3.53 15.12
CA GLN A 139 -0.58 -3.28 16.18
C GLN A 139 -1.98 -3.82 15.86
N TYR A 140 -2.41 -3.70 14.59
CA TYR A 140 -3.73 -4.13 14.12
C TYR A 140 -3.66 -5.38 13.24
N GLY A 141 -2.60 -6.16 13.37
CA GLY A 141 -2.37 -7.38 12.62
C GLY A 141 -1.54 -7.18 11.35
N ARG A 142 -1.63 -8.14 10.43
CA ARG A 142 -0.85 -8.20 9.19
C ARG A 142 -1.45 -7.41 8.04
N LEU A 143 -2.77 -7.21 8.04
CA LEU A 143 -3.51 -6.44 7.03
C LEU A 143 -4.45 -5.44 7.71
N TYR A 144 -4.25 -4.16 7.44
CA TYR A 144 -4.96 -3.09 8.15
C TYR A 144 -5.13 -1.85 7.27
N PRO A 145 -6.17 -1.02 7.44
CA PRO A 145 -6.18 0.33 6.89
C PRO A 145 -5.13 1.19 7.60
N LEU A 146 -4.55 2.17 6.91
CA LEU A 146 -3.60 3.10 7.57
C LEU A 146 -4.24 3.85 8.74
N THR A 147 -3.41 4.28 9.68
CA THR A 147 -3.84 5.12 10.81
C THR A 147 -3.93 6.60 10.43
N ASP A 148 -4.49 7.40 11.33
CA ASP A 148 -4.44 8.87 11.22
C ASP A 148 -3.01 9.40 11.08
N ALA A 149 -2.08 8.85 11.88
CA ALA A 149 -0.69 9.29 11.89
C ALA A 149 -0.02 8.98 10.55
N ASP A 150 -0.25 7.80 9.99
CA ASP A 150 0.30 7.42 8.69
C ASP A 150 -0.23 8.32 7.56
N LEU A 151 -1.54 8.58 7.53
CA LEU A 151 -2.17 9.43 6.51
C LEU A 151 -1.83 10.92 6.67
N MET A 152 -1.24 11.32 7.78
CA MET A 152 -0.73 12.67 8.03
C MET A 152 0.81 12.74 7.94
N ASN A 153 1.48 11.65 7.57
CA ASN A 153 2.93 11.59 7.52
C ASN A 153 3.47 12.04 6.15
N GLU A 154 4.19 13.16 6.15
CA GLU A 154 4.79 13.73 4.94
C GLU A 154 5.90 12.86 4.35
N LYS A 155 6.57 12.03 5.17
CA LYS A 155 7.56 11.06 4.68
C LYS A 155 6.93 9.96 3.83
N TYR A 156 5.63 9.73 3.98
CA TYR A 156 4.89 8.73 3.21
C TYR A 156 4.20 9.35 1.99
N GLY A 157 4.53 10.60 1.63
CA GLY A 157 3.94 11.31 0.50
C GLY A 157 2.55 11.88 0.75
N PHE A 158 2.11 11.93 2.01
CA PHE A 158 0.89 12.61 2.41
C PHE A 158 1.17 14.06 2.86
N THR A 159 0.11 14.81 3.14
CA THR A 159 0.23 16.10 3.84
C THR A 159 -0.16 15.92 5.29
N ASN A 160 0.43 16.72 6.17
CA ASN A 160 0.02 16.81 7.57
C ASN A 160 -1.34 17.54 7.78
N GLN A 161 -1.95 18.08 6.72
CA GLN A 161 -3.23 18.78 6.81
C GLN A 161 -4.40 17.82 7.08
N ARG A 162 -5.06 17.94 8.22
CA ARG A 162 -6.18 17.05 8.58
C ARG A 162 -7.47 17.35 7.79
N PHE A 163 -7.75 18.63 7.58
CA PHE A 163 -8.98 19.15 6.98
C PHE A 163 -8.70 19.76 5.60
N TYR A 164 -9.76 20.20 4.90
CA TYR A 164 -9.73 20.75 3.54
C TYR A 164 -9.45 19.72 2.43
N GLU A 165 -9.29 20.20 1.19
CA GLU A 165 -8.93 19.36 0.05
C GLU A 165 -7.51 18.81 0.23
N VAL A 166 -7.40 17.49 0.39
CA VAL A 166 -6.13 16.79 0.57
C VAL A 166 -5.94 15.77 -0.55
N ARG A 167 -5.31 16.22 -1.64
CA ARG A 167 -5.12 15.42 -2.86
C ARG A 167 -4.30 14.16 -2.69
N SER A 168 -3.29 14.19 -1.82
CA SER A 168 -2.43 13.02 -1.58
C SER A 168 -3.20 11.83 -0.98
N ARG A 169 -4.39 12.06 -0.40
CA ARG A 169 -5.25 11.00 0.14
C ARG A 169 -6.40 10.61 -0.79
N TRP A 170 -6.46 11.18 -1.98
CA TRP A 170 -7.44 10.78 -2.98
C TRP A 170 -7.26 9.31 -3.34
N ALA A 171 -8.39 8.65 -3.59
CA ALA A 171 -8.45 7.22 -3.80
C ALA A 171 -9.53 6.88 -4.80
N PHE A 172 -9.12 6.24 -5.90
CA PHE A 172 -10.03 5.68 -6.88
C PHE A 172 -10.39 4.26 -6.50
N ALA A 173 -11.61 3.85 -6.84
CA ALA A 173 -12.12 2.52 -6.56
C ALA A 173 -12.01 1.60 -7.78
N THR A 174 -11.80 0.31 -7.53
CA THR A 174 -11.91 -0.71 -8.58
C THR A 174 -13.36 -0.82 -9.06
N PRO A 175 -13.59 -1.29 -10.30
CA PRO A 175 -14.94 -1.60 -10.79
C PRO A 175 -15.73 -2.51 -9.84
N TYR A 176 -15.07 -3.50 -9.24
CA TYR A 176 -15.63 -4.41 -8.25
C TYR A 176 -16.14 -3.67 -6.99
N ALA A 177 -15.32 -2.82 -6.39
CA ALA A 177 -15.72 -2.07 -5.20
C ALA A 177 -16.89 -1.11 -5.49
N LEU A 178 -16.90 -0.49 -6.68
CA LEU A 178 -18.00 0.37 -7.13
C LEU A 178 -19.32 -0.41 -7.27
N ASP A 179 -19.30 -1.63 -7.81
CA ASP A 179 -20.50 -2.47 -7.95
C ASP A 179 -21.11 -2.83 -6.59
N ARG A 180 -20.26 -2.94 -5.57
CA ARG A 180 -20.64 -3.26 -4.19
C ARG A 180 -21.17 -2.07 -3.41
N LYS A 181 -21.67 -1.05 -4.11
CA LYS A 181 -22.30 0.12 -3.51
C LYS A 181 -21.33 0.87 -2.58
N LEU A 182 -20.08 1.04 -3.01
CA LEU A 182 -19.20 2.03 -2.43
C LEU A 182 -19.86 3.42 -2.60
N TYR A 183 -20.24 4.03 -1.48
CA TYR A 183 -20.94 5.31 -1.33
C TYR A 183 -21.84 5.71 -2.53
N PRO A 184 -22.96 5.01 -2.77
CA PRO A 184 -23.90 5.36 -3.84
C PRO A 184 -24.70 6.62 -3.50
N ASP A 185 -24.87 6.93 -2.21
CA ASP A 185 -25.92 7.81 -1.69
C ASP A 185 -25.70 9.31 -1.95
N TYR A 186 -24.46 9.73 -2.16
CA TYR A 186 -24.15 11.10 -2.64
C TYR A 186 -23.90 11.12 -4.17
N GLY A 187 -23.95 9.94 -4.79
CA GLY A 187 -23.50 9.64 -6.13
C GLY A 187 -24.57 9.68 -7.22
N SER A 188 -25.82 10.08 -6.98
CA SER A 188 -26.75 10.26 -8.11
C SER A 188 -26.46 11.52 -8.95
N LYS A 189 -25.69 12.48 -8.43
CA LYS A 189 -25.25 13.68 -9.16
C LYS A 189 -23.74 13.84 -9.32
N LEU A 190 -22.92 13.46 -8.34
CA LEU A 190 -21.46 13.64 -8.40
C LEU A 190 -20.69 12.45 -9.00
N SER A 191 -21.26 11.23 -9.03
CA SER A 191 -20.57 10.06 -9.60
C SER A 191 -20.81 9.87 -11.10
N ARG A 192 -21.88 10.46 -11.66
CA ARG A 192 -22.19 10.36 -13.10
C ARG A 192 -21.24 11.19 -13.95
N ASP A 193 -20.80 12.33 -13.44
CA ASP A 193 -19.72 13.09 -14.02
C ASP A 193 -18.44 12.55 -13.42
N ARG A 194 -17.70 11.71 -14.16
CA ARG A 194 -16.41 11.10 -13.78
C ARG A 194 -15.30 12.10 -13.40
N LYS A 195 -15.63 13.37 -13.13
CA LYS A 195 -14.71 14.48 -12.88
C LYS A 195 -13.93 14.38 -11.57
N TYR A 196 -14.32 13.54 -10.61
CA TYR A 196 -13.56 13.41 -9.36
C TYR A 196 -13.15 11.98 -9.00
N GLY A 197 -13.92 10.93 -9.34
CA GLY A 197 -13.52 9.51 -9.20
C GLY A 197 -13.06 9.05 -7.81
N THR A 198 -13.11 9.91 -6.80
CA THR A 198 -12.66 9.64 -5.43
C THR A 198 -13.77 9.01 -4.60
N SER A 199 -13.42 8.07 -3.73
CA SER A 199 -14.36 7.42 -2.81
C SER A 199 -13.81 7.40 -1.39
N SER A 200 -14.72 7.38 -0.41
CA SER A 200 -14.35 7.33 1.00
C SER A 200 -13.86 5.94 1.39
N TYR A 201 -12.87 5.88 2.28
CA TYR A 201 -12.32 4.64 2.81
C TYR A 201 -12.01 4.73 4.30
N TRP A 202 -12.07 3.59 4.98
CA TRP A 202 -11.82 3.51 6.42
C TRP A 202 -10.36 3.80 6.79
N VAL A 203 -10.17 4.31 7.99
CA VAL A 203 -8.89 4.56 8.65
C VAL A 203 -8.88 3.76 9.96
N ALA A 204 -7.74 3.17 10.32
CA ALA A 204 -7.59 2.39 11.55
C ALA A 204 -7.46 3.30 12.79
N ALA A 205 -8.51 4.08 13.04
CA ALA A 205 -8.60 4.99 14.18
C ALA A 205 -10.06 5.24 14.53
N LEU A 206 -10.36 5.32 15.83
CA LEU A 206 -11.64 5.86 16.29
C LEU A 206 -11.70 7.36 16.08
N LYS A 207 -12.91 7.88 15.95
CA LYS A 207 -13.11 9.33 15.78
C LYS A 207 -12.52 10.09 16.97
N ARG A 208 -11.74 11.11 16.66
CA ARG A 208 -11.27 12.11 17.65
C ARG A 208 -12.04 13.41 17.52
N ASN A 209 -12.25 14.10 18.63
CA ASN A 209 -12.77 15.47 18.63
C ASN A 209 -11.67 16.46 18.19
N SER A 210 -12.01 17.74 18.09
CA SER A 210 -11.05 18.81 17.73
C SER A 210 -9.89 18.97 18.72
N ASN A 211 -10.05 18.50 19.95
CA ASN A 211 -9.03 18.56 20.99
C ASN A 211 -8.10 17.32 20.98
N GLY A 212 -8.33 16.37 20.07
CA GLY A 212 -7.57 15.12 19.97
C GLY A 212 -8.07 14.01 20.90
N ASP A 213 -9.09 14.26 21.73
CA ASP A 213 -9.67 13.22 22.57
C ASP A 213 -10.45 12.25 21.71
N GLN A 214 -10.25 10.96 21.97
CA GLN A 214 -11.09 9.92 21.40
C GLN A 214 -12.53 10.14 21.84
N ILE A 215 -13.45 10.18 20.89
CA ILE A 215 -14.88 10.20 21.18
C ILE A 215 -15.28 8.73 21.36
N PRO A 216 -15.57 8.27 22.59
CA PRO A 216 -16.04 6.92 22.79
C PRO A 216 -17.33 6.71 22.00
N GLY A 217 -17.50 5.53 21.43
CA GLY A 217 -18.80 5.12 20.88
C GLY A 217 -18.74 4.62 19.44
N LYS A 218 -19.68 5.09 18.63
CA LYS A 218 -20.16 4.41 17.41
C LYS A 218 -19.47 4.86 16.12
N TYR A 219 -18.30 5.48 16.20
CA TYR A 219 -17.67 6.16 15.06
C TYR A 219 -16.23 5.71 14.79
N LEU A 220 -15.98 5.32 13.55
CA LEU A 220 -14.64 5.11 13.02
C LEU A 220 -14.25 6.30 12.14
N GLN A 221 -12.96 6.60 12.13
CA GLN A 221 -12.37 7.57 11.24
C GLN A 221 -12.39 7.04 9.80
N LEU A 222 -12.59 7.93 8.83
CA LEU A 222 -12.47 7.64 7.41
C LEU A 222 -11.77 8.81 6.70
N CYS A 223 -11.21 8.52 5.54
CA CYS A 223 -10.86 9.55 4.57
C CYS A 223 -12.07 9.81 3.68
N ALA A 224 -12.54 11.05 3.61
CA ALA A 224 -13.75 11.39 2.87
C ALA A 224 -13.44 11.62 1.38
N GLY A 225 -14.08 10.85 0.50
CA GLY A 225 -13.93 10.99 -0.94
C GLY A 225 -14.97 11.89 -1.61
N ILE A 226 -15.90 12.46 -0.85
CA ILE A 226 -17.03 13.26 -1.36
C ILE A 226 -16.91 14.70 -0.84
N ALA A 227 -16.94 15.68 -1.75
CA ALA A 227 -17.15 17.08 -1.39
C ALA A 227 -18.60 17.27 -0.93
N ASP A 228 -18.82 17.99 0.19
CA ASP A 228 -20.17 18.37 0.58
C ASP A 228 -20.76 19.33 -0.47
N PRO A 229 -21.81 18.95 -1.21
CA PRO A 229 -22.39 19.80 -2.24
C PRO A 229 -23.16 21.01 -1.66
N HIS A 230 -23.38 21.05 -0.34
CA HIS A 230 -24.10 22.15 0.32
C HIS A 230 -23.19 23.26 0.87
N GLU A 231 -21.87 23.05 0.92
CA GLU A 231 -20.91 24.11 1.24
C GLU A 231 -20.53 24.88 -0.03
N GLN A 232 -21.13 26.05 -0.23
CA GLN A 232 -20.63 27.03 -1.18
C GLN A 232 -19.21 27.48 -0.76
N GLY A 233 -18.18 26.77 -1.24
CA GLY A 233 -16.78 27.15 -1.10
C GLY A 233 -15.81 26.11 -0.51
N GLY A 234 -16.25 24.90 -0.17
CA GLY A 234 -15.38 23.88 0.44
C GLY A 234 -15.27 22.58 -0.35
N THR A 235 -14.15 22.34 -1.05
CA THR A 235 -13.81 21.02 -1.62
C THR A 235 -13.18 20.12 -0.56
N ASN A 236 -13.96 19.67 0.42
CA ASN A 236 -13.46 18.79 1.48
C ASN A 236 -13.25 17.34 0.98
N ILE A 237 -12.40 17.10 -0.02
CA ILE A 237 -12.06 15.76 -0.55
C ILE A 237 -10.67 15.35 -0.05
N GLY A 238 -10.54 14.16 0.52
CA GLY A 238 -9.31 13.65 1.13
C GLY A 238 -9.14 14.04 2.60
N HIS A 239 -10.08 14.79 3.18
CA HIS A 239 -10.03 15.15 4.59
C HIS A 239 -10.33 13.95 5.49
N LEU A 240 -9.77 13.96 6.70
CA LEU A 240 -10.07 12.98 7.73
C LEU A 240 -11.40 13.32 8.39
N SER A 241 -12.39 12.46 8.19
CA SER A 241 -13.78 12.57 8.66
C SER A 241 -14.20 11.34 9.45
N PHE A 242 -15.50 11.17 9.71
CA PHE A 242 -15.99 10.04 10.48
C PHE A 242 -17.20 9.36 9.82
N GLY A 243 -17.29 8.06 10.04
CA GLY A 243 -18.43 7.23 9.67
C GLY A 243 -18.96 6.49 10.89
N TYR A 244 -20.26 6.16 10.87
CA TYR A 244 -20.79 5.23 11.85
C TYR A 244 -20.24 3.83 11.58
N LEU A 245 -19.99 3.04 12.63
CA LEU A 245 -19.46 1.67 12.54
C LEU A 245 -20.36 0.71 11.75
N ASN A 246 -21.61 1.09 11.53
CA ASN A 246 -22.58 0.30 10.79
C ASN A 246 -22.66 0.64 9.29
N ARG A 247 -21.84 1.56 8.80
CA ARG A 247 -21.87 1.94 7.38
C ARG A 247 -21.36 0.78 6.53
N THR A 248 -22.16 0.36 5.57
CA THR A 248 -21.88 -0.74 4.64
C THR A 248 -21.30 -0.27 3.31
N THR A 249 -21.13 1.04 3.12
CA THR A 249 -20.81 1.65 1.82
C THR A 249 -19.44 2.33 1.81
N VAL A 250 -18.58 2.06 2.78
CA VAL A 250 -17.25 2.68 2.88
C VAL A 250 -16.18 1.70 2.43
N GLY A 251 -15.22 2.21 1.65
CA GLY A 251 -14.21 1.40 1.00
C GLY A 251 -13.05 1.01 1.91
N LEU A 252 -12.22 0.12 1.40
CA LEU A 252 -10.99 -0.35 1.99
C LEU A 252 -9.81 -0.04 1.08
N ARG A 253 -8.88 0.78 1.61
CA ARG A 253 -7.48 0.79 1.19
C ARG A 253 -6.67 0.20 2.31
N LEU A 254 -5.79 -0.72 1.97
CA LEU A 254 -5.15 -1.60 2.93
C LEU A 254 -3.65 -1.46 2.87
N ALA A 255 -3.02 -1.65 4.01
CA ALA A 255 -1.60 -1.62 4.20
C ALA A 255 -1.11 -2.96 4.76
N VAL A 256 0.14 -3.25 4.43
CA VAL A 256 0.93 -4.36 4.98
C VAL A 256 2.35 -3.88 5.19
N ARG A 257 3.07 -4.47 6.15
CA ARG A 257 4.53 -4.33 6.25
C ARG A 257 5.21 -5.62 5.85
N LEU A 258 6.25 -5.52 5.04
CA LEU A 258 7.07 -6.65 4.59
C LEU A 258 8.46 -6.56 5.21
N ASP A 259 8.98 -7.68 5.68
CA ASP A 259 10.38 -7.85 6.09
C ASP A 259 11.29 -7.79 4.86
N THR A 260 12.14 -6.77 4.74
CA THR A 260 12.98 -6.55 3.56
C THR A 260 14.08 -7.60 3.41
N ALA A 261 14.46 -8.30 4.49
CA ALA A 261 15.42 -9.39 4.41
C ALA A 261 14.86 -10.63 3.69
N LYS A 262 13.52 -10.75 3.61
CA LYS A 262 12.80 -11.91 3.07
C LYS A 262 12.20 -11.69 1.70
N ILE A 263 12.47 -10.54 1.08
CA ILE A 263 11.96 -10.22 -0.25
C ILE A 263 13.07 -9.67 -1.14
N GLN A 264 12.90 -9.84 -2.44
CA GLN A 264 13.74 -9.21 -3.44
C GLN A 264 12.92 -8.80 -4.65
N VAL A 265 13.17 -7.60 -5.18
CA VAL A 265 12.67 -7.18 -6.48
C VAL A 265 13.36 -7.99 -7.56
N ILE A 266 12.56 -8.75 -8.33
CA ILE A 266 13.07 -9.62 -9.40
C ILE A 266 12.84 -9.07 -10.80
N SER A 267 11.92 -8.13 -10.96
CA SER A 267 11.62 -7.48 -12.24
C SER A 267 10.80 -6.20 -12.03
N GLY A 268 10.68 -5.39 -13.08
CA GLY A 268 9.91 -4.15 -13.11
C GLY A 268 10.72 -2.98 -12.57
N ASN A 269 10.57 -1.81 -13.21
CA ASN A 269 11.27 -0.58 -12.80
C ASN A 269 10.60 0.15 -11.63
N GLY A 270 9.42 -0.32 -11.19
CA GLY A 270 8.70 0.23 -10.06
C GLY A 270 7.88 1.48 -10.38
N SER A 271 7.71 1.82 -11.67
CA SER A 271 6.74 2.82 -12.11
C SER A 271 5.31 2.26 -12.09
N LEU A 272 4.31 3.14 -12.22
CA LEU A 272 2.92 2.73 -12.30
C LEU A 272 2.63 1.76 -13.46
N PHE A 273 3.35 1.92 -14.57
CA PHE A 273 3.15 1.12 -15.80
C PHE A 273 4.05 -0.11 -15.89
N ASP A 274 5.08 -0.19 -15.05
CA ASP A 274 5.97 -1.34 -14.93
C ASP A 274 6.33 -1.58 -13.45
N PRO A 275 5.34 -1.98 -12.63
CA PRO A 275 5.51 -2.14 -11.19
C PRO A 275 6.45 -3.30 -10.87
N CYS A 276 7.14 -3.19 -9.74
CA CYS A 276 8.04 -4.23 -9.26
C CYS A 276 7.27 -5.54 -8.98
N ARG A 277 7.92 -6.65 -9.28
CA ARG A 277 7.53 -7.99 -8.82
C ARG A 277 8.48 -8.44 -7.73
N LEU A 278 7.92 -9.00 -6.67
CA LEU A 278 8.68 -9.50 -5.53
C LEU A 278 8.81 -11.03 -5.62
N ALA A 279 9.97 -11.53 -5.22
CA ALA A 279 10.14 -12.92 -4.84
C ALA A 279 10.39 -13.00 -3.33
N TYR A 280 9.86 -14.04 -2.70
CA TYR A 280 10.27 -14.41 -1.35
C TYR A 280 11.67 -15.03 -1.39
N VAL A 281 12.51 -14.61 -0.45
CA VAL A 281 13.86 -15.14 -0.26
C VAL A 281 13.88 -15.78 1.12
N GLU A 282 14.12 -17.10 1.18
CA GLU A 282 14.34 -17.77 2.45
C GLU A 282 15.58 -17.19 3.13
N ASP A 283 15.51 -17.01 4.46
CA ASP A 283 16.63 -16.55 5.27
C ASP A 283 17.89 -17.38 4.96
N LYS A 284 18.92 -16.73 4.40
CA LYS A 284 20.21 -17.38 4.11
C LYS A 284 21.01 -17.76 5.38
N THR A 285 20.45 -17.55 6.57
CA THR A 285 21.06 -17.81 7.88
C THR A 285 20.61 -19.15 8.47
N ALA A 286 20.68 -20.24 7.69
CA ALA A 286 20.60 -21.60 8.24
C ALA A 286 21.24 -22.66 7.32
N GLN A 287 22.42 -22.41 6.77
CA GLN A 287 23.31 -23.50 6.34
C GLN A 287 24.72 -23.22 6.85
N GLU A 288 25.02 -23.70 8.06
CA GLU A 288 26.40 -24.11 8.33
C GLU A 288 26.76 -25.18 7.29
N PRO A 289 27.89 -25.07 6.59
CA PRO A 289 28.35 -26.14 5.73
C PRO A 289 28.69 -27.32 6.64
N VAL A 290 27.80 -28.32 6.69
CA VAL A 290 28.20 -29.64 7.16
C VAL A 290 29.18 -30.18 6.13
N ILE A 291 30.47 -29.93 6.37
CA ILE A 291 31.56 -30.63 5.71
C ILE A 291 31.42 -32.09 6.16
N ARG A 292 30.62 -32.87 5.43
CA ARG A 292 30.67 -34.33 5.54
C ARG A 292 31.92 -34.76 4.81
N THR A 293 32.95 -35.11 5.58
CA THR A 293 34.04 -35.94 5.11
C THR A 293 33.42 -37.20 4.48
N PRO A 294 33.72 -37.55 3.22
CA PRO A 294 33.16 -38.75 2.62
C PRO A 294 33.74 -39.97 3.33
N GLU A 295 32.89 -40.73 4.02
CA GLU A 295 33.22 -42.11 4.41
C GLU A 295 33.38 -42.94 3.14
N VAL A 296 34.58 -43.49 2.98
CA VAL A 296 34.92 -44.46 1.96
C VAL A 296 34.22 -45.76 2.29
N PHE A 297 33.20 -46.13 1.50
CA PHE A 297 32.66 -47.48 1.49
C PHE A 297 33.16 -48.23 0.26
N PRO A 298 33.67 -49.47 0.43
CA PRO A 298 34.22 -50.26 -0.67
C PRO A 298 33.13 -50.81 -1.59
N ASP A 299 33.60 -51.03 -2.81
CA ASP A 299 32.95 -51.43 -4.04
C ASP A 299 32.14 -52.76 -3.98
N SER A 300 31.18 -52.83 -4.89
CA SER A 300 30.68 -54.00 -5.62
C SER A 300 29.52 -54.83 -5.04
N THR A 301 28.35 -54.68 -5.67
CA THR A 301 27.65 -55.80 -6.34
C THR A 301 26.68 -55.27 -7.41
N PRO A 302 26.54 -55.94 -8.58
CA PRO A 302 25.70 -55.46 -9.67
C PRO A 302 24.24 -55.89 -9.47
N VAL A 303 23.31 -54.94 -9.61
CA VAL A 303 21.86 -55.20 -9.60
C VAL A 303 21.32 -55.07 -11.04
N PRO A 304 20.45 -56.00 -11.49
CA PRO A 304 20.07 -56.14 -12.89
C PRO A 304 19.06 -55.08 -13.38
N THR A 305 19.14 -54.85 -14.69
CA THR A 305 18.29 -53.97 -15.51
C THR A 305 16.80 -54.34 -15.43
N PRO A 306 15.88 -53.38 -15.24
CA PRO A 306 14.46 -53.59 -15.50
C PRO A 306 14.07 -53.16 -16.93
N PRO A 307 13.06 -53.81 -17.54
CA PRO A 307 12.68 -53.60 -18.94
C PRO A 307 11.86 -52.32 -19.16
N ALA A 308 11.84 -51.92 -20.43
CA ALA A 308 11.23 -50.72 -20.94
C ALA A 308 9.68 -50.72 -20.94
N THR A 309 9.16 -49.49 -20.95
CA THR A 309 7.90 -49.03 -21.56
C THR A 309 6.63 -49.06 -20.70
N VAL A 310 6.19 -47.87 -20.26
CA VAL A 310 4.76 -47.50 -20.22
C VAL A 310 4.59 -46.09 -20.81
N LYS A 311 3.73 -46.01 -21.83
CA LYS A 311 3.27 -44.81 -22.53
C LYS A 311 2.23 -44.06 -21.67
N GLY A 312 2.26 -42.72 -21.74
CA GLY A 312 1.12 -41.88 -21.41
C GLY A 312 1.43 -40.78 -20.39
N ARG A 313 1.85 -39.60 -20.87
CA ARG A 313 1.87 -38.36 -20.08
C ARG A 313 0.87 -37.39 -20.72
N PRO A 314 -0.05 -36.77 -19.96
CA PRO A 314 -0.88 -35.69 -20.48
C PRO A 314 -0.01 -34.46 -20.76
N LYS A 315 -0.26 -33.83 -21.92
CA LYS A 315 0.33 -32.56 -22.34
C LYS A 315 -0.23 -31.45 -21.44
N ILE A 316 0.61 -30.85 -20.60
CA ILE A 316 0.29 -29.60 -19.91
C ILE A 316 0.65 -28.49 -20.90
N GLU A 317 -0.36 -27.79 -21.40
CA GLU A 317 -0.17 -26.59 -22.21
C GLU A 317 0.19 -25.43 -21.27
N GLY A 318 1.36 -24.84 -21.48
CA GLY A 318 1.80 -23.64 -20.78
C GLY A 318 1.04 -22.41 -21.26
N PRO A 319 0.99 -21.32 -20.46
CA PRO A 319 0.35 -20.09 -20.87
C PRO A 319 1.10 -19.42 -22.03
N ASP A 320 0.29 -18.91 -22.96
CA ASP A 320 0.67 -18.19 -24.17
C ASP A 320 1.47 -16.90 -23.84
N PRO A 321 2.69 -16.72 -24.34
CA PRO A 321 3.53 -15.55 -24.07
C PRO A 321 3.10 -14.27 -24.80
N GLU A 322 1.96 -14.25 -25.50
CA GLU A 322 1.56 -13.14 -26.37
C GLU A 322 0.34 -12.33 -25.88
N ALA A 323 0.19 -12.17 -24.56
CA ALA A 323 -0.76 -11.20 -24.00
C ALA A 323 -0.22 -9.76 -24.18
N THR A 324 -0.55 -9.15 -25.33
CA THR A 324 -0.31 -7.73 -25.61
C THR A 324 -0.89 -6.82 -24.51
N PRO A 325 -0.15 -5.81 -24.03
CA PRO A 325 -0.67 -4.83 -23.07
C PRO A 325 -1.89 -4.08 -23.64
N VAL A 326 -2.92 -3.90 -22.80
CA VAL A 326 -4.11 -3.12 -23.13
C VAL A 326 -3.74 -1.62 -23.20
N PRO A 327 -4.15 -0.87 -24.24
CA PRO A 327 -3.79 0.53 -24.38
C PRO A 327 -4.48 1.44 -23.34
N VAL A 328 -3.70 2.40 -22.84
CA VAL A 328 -4.13 3.46 -21.92
C VAL A 328 -5.12 4.42 -22.62
N PRO A 329 -6.17 4.91 -21.94
CA PRO A 329 -7.02 5.98 -22.44
C PRO A 329 -6.21 7.22 -22.87
N GLU A 330 -6.54 7.82 -24.01
CA GLU A 330 -5.78 8.94 -24.61
C GLU A 330 -5.58 10.16 -23.70
N GLU A 331 -6.36 10.29 -22.63
CA GLU A 331 -6.27 11.39 -21.66
C GLU A 331 -5.01 11.37 -20.78
N TYR A 332 -4.21 10.31 -20.82
CA TYR A 332 -2.91 10.20 -20.15
C TYR A 332 -1.69 10.40 -21.08
N LYS A 333 -1.90 10.74 -22.35
CA LYS A 333 -0.83 11.28 -23.19
C LYS A 333 -0.62 12.73 -22.78
N GLU A 334 0.32 12.97 -21.86
CA GLU A 334 0.75 14.31 -21.51
C GLU A 334 1.02 15.12 -22.79
N LYS A 335 0.32 16.24 -22.92
CA LYS A 335 0.69 17.28 -23.87
C LYS A 335 2.06 17.76 -23.46
N GLY A 336 3.03 17.49 -24.33
CA GLY A 336 4.38 18.00 -24.21
C GLY A 336 4.38 19.49 -23.96
N ALA A 337 5.33 19.89 -23.12
CA ALA A 337 5.70 21.26 -22.86
C ALA A 337 5.88 22.05 -24.16
N ASP A 338 5.22 23.20 -24.22
CA ASP A 338 5.69 24.43 -24.85
C ASP A 338 5.35 25.60 -23.91
#